data_AF-A0A9X8VIE9-F1
#
_entry.id   AF-A0A9X8VIE9-F1
#
_cell.length_a   1.000
_cell.length_b   1.000
_cell.length_c   1.000
_cell.angle_alpha   90.00
_cell.angle_beta   90.00
_cell.angle_gamma   90.00
#
_symmetry.space_group_name_H-M   'P 1'
#
loop_
_entity.id
_entity.type
_entity.pdbx_description
1 polymer ?
#
loop_
_entity_poly.entity_id
_entity_poly.type
_entity_poly.pdbx_seq_one_letter_code
_entity_poly.pdbx_strand_id
1 'polypeptide(L)'
;SGSSPMTWPLSYYRVDTSQGKIRPARLGEPFHDAILQMLDFEERGVASAIIRITPGMGDENIFFRYDFLIEADVNTPALQRLADHLMPPETITLWLDQAGEQVTNAEVLMILNEDYKPKDKGGRHLNLNEERWAQISHCISAKDWRTWCNDSYSIAQRLAVEQFATQQALSLSRLEHYLSSAALHHANRQETGQTLRQGIAQPKMTCLATRALIIASEAILDEDS
;
A
#
# COMPACT_ATOMS: atom_id res chain seq x y z
N SER A 1 -14.08 1.64 -37.02
CA SER A 1 -12.72 1.89 -37.55
C SER A 1 -11.81 2.19 -36.38
N GLY A 2 -10.99 1.23 -35.94
CA GLY A 2 -10.06 1.44 -34.84
C GLY A 2 -8.83 2.19 -35.35
N SER A 3 -8.61 3.42 -34.87
CA SER A 3 -7.33 4.11 -35.07
C SER A 3 -6.24 3.31 -34.37
N SER A 4 -5.19 2.90 -35.08
CA SER A 4 -3.97 2.39 -34.46
C SER A 4 -3.49 3.38 -33.39
N PRO A 5 -3.01 2.92 -32.23
CA PRO A 5 -2.48 3.82 -31.21
C PRO A 5 -1.31 4.59 -31.81
N MET A 6 -1.49 5.91 -31.98
CA MET A 6 -0.44 6.82 -32.44
C MET A 6 0.56 7.00 -31.31
N THR A 7 1.63 6.19 -31.28
CA THR A 7 2.75 6.38 -30.37
C THR A 7 3.73 7.37 -31.00
N TRP A 8 3.86 8.55 -30.40
CA TRP A 8 4.91 9.51 -30.76
C TRP A 8 6.21 9.10 -30.07
N PRO A 9 7.38 9.31 -30.69
CA PRO A 9 8.65 9.13 -29.98
C PRO A 9 8.68 10.03 -28.75
N LEU A 10 9.11 9.45 -27.62
CA LEU A 10 9.22 10.10 -26.32
C LEU A 10 10.70 10.30 -25.97
N SER A 11 11.06 11.43 -25.34
CA SER A 11 12.40 11.65 -24.78
C SER A 11 12.33 12.25 -23.38
N TYR A 12 13.17 11.74 -22.47
CA TYR A 12 13.36 12.31 -21.14
C TYR A 12 14.21 13.60 -21.19
N TYR A 13 14.93 13.86 -22.28
CA TYR A 13 15.75 15.06 -22.44
C TYR A 13 14.94 16.19 -23.05
N ARG A 14 14.82 17.29 -22.31
CA ARG A 14 14.06 18.49 -22.74
C ARG A 14 14.58 19.11 -24.04
N VAL A 15 15.85 18.92 -24.38
CA VAL A 15 16.43 19.46 -25.61
C VAL A 15 15.79 18.84 -26.87
N ASP A 16 15.46 17.55 -26.81
CA ASP A 16 14.90 16.78 -27.94
C ASP A 16 13.45 17.15 -28.22
N THR A 17 12.74 17.66 -27.22
CA THR A 17 11.30 17.95 -27.28
C THR A 17 10.99 19.34 -27.80
N SER A 18 12.01 20.19 -27.97
CA SER A 18 11.90 21.57 -28.44
C SER A 18 11.40 21.69 -29.89
N GLN A 19 11.58 20.65 -30.70
CA GLN A 19 11.29 20.65 -32.15
C GLN A 19 9.91 20.05 -32.50
N GLY A 20 9.08 19.71 -31.50
CA GLY A 20 7.67 19.30 -31.68
C GLY A 20 7.43 17.92 -32.30
N LYS A 21 8.48 17.22 -32.78
CA LYS A 21 8.38 15.85 -33.32
C LYS A 21 8.54 14.75 -32.25
N ILE A 22 9.06 15.10 -31.09
CA ILE A 22 9.31 14.21 -29.95
C ILE A 22 8.60 14.80 -28.73
N ARG A 23 7.81 14.00 -28.04
CA ARG A 23 7.10 14.42 -26.82
C ARG A 23 7.98 14.20 -25.59
N PRO A 24 7.84 15.01 -24.52
CA PRO A 24 8.55 14.74 -23.28
C PRO A 24 8.07 13.43 -22.67
N ALA A 25 8.99 12.62 -22.16
CA ALA A 25 8.70 11.44 -21.35
C ALA A 25 8.64 11.88 -19.88
N ARG A 26 7.45 12.22 -19.37
CA ARG A 26 7.27 12.70 -17.99
C ARG A 26 5.94 12.18 -17.42
N LEU A 27 5.83 12.16 -16.09
CA LEU A 27 4.56 11.89 -15.42
C LEU A 27 3.50 12.93 -15.85
N GLY A 28 2.31 12.45 -16.18
CA GLY A 28 1.23 13.25 -16.78
C GLY A 28 1.22 13.28 -18.31
N GLU A 29 2.03 12.45 -18.99
CA GLU A 29 1.90 12.20 -20.42
C GLU A 29 1.01 10.98 -20.68
N PRO A 30 0.17 10.98 -21.73
CA PRO A 30 -0.85 9.93 -21.93
C PRO A 30 -0.32 8.49 -21.95
N PHE A 31 0.93 8.28 -22.38
CA PHE A 31 1.55 6.95 -22.38
C PHE A 31 1.85 6.46 -20.97
N HIS A 32 2.47 7.29 -20.12
CA HIS A 32 2.73 6.96 -18.72
C HIS A 32 1.43 6.82 -17.94
N ASP A 33 0.46 7.72 -18.19
CA ASP A 33 -0.86 7.66 -17.56
C ASP A 33 -1.60 6.35 -17.93
N ALA A 34 -1.51 5.91 -19.20
CA ALA A 34 -2.11 4.64 -19.63
C ALA A 34 -1.42 3.41 -19.02
N ILE A 35 -0.09 3.43 -18.85
CA ILE A 35 0.62 2.36 -18.14
C ILE A 35 0.19 2.32 -16.68
N LEU A 36 0.11 3.48 -16.00
CA LEU A 36 -0.34 3.58 -14.62
C LEU A 36 -1.77 3.04 -14.45
N GLN A 37 -2.69 3.42 -15.33
CA GLN A 37 -4.05 2.87 -15.34
C GLN A 37 -4.10 1.36 -15.56
N MET A 38 -3.11 0.80 -16.27
CA MET A 38 -3.04 -0.64 -16.48
C MET A 38 -2.58 -1.38 -15.21
N LEU A 39 -1.78 -0.73 -14.36
CA LEU A 39 -1.37 -1.27 -13.05
C LEU A 39 -2.54 -1.34 -12.06
N ASP A 40 -3.56 -0.50 -12.21
CA ASP A 40 -4.78 -0.55 -11.37
C ASP A 40 -5.52 -1.89 -11.51
N PHE A 41 -5.30 -2.63 -12.60
CA PHE A 41 -5.87 -3.96 -12.84
C PHE A 41 -4.95 -5.10 -12.40
N GLU A 42 -3.76 -4.81 -11.86
CA GLU A 42 -2.87 -5.85 -11.36
C GLU A 42 -3.13 -6.17 -9.88
N GLU A 43 -3.73 -7.32 -9.62
CA GLU A 43 -3.95 -7.82 -8.25
C GLU A 43 -2.73 -8.57 -7.68
N ARG A 44 -1.71 -8.84 -8.50
CA ARG A 44 -0.50 -9.57 -8.07
C ARG A 44 0.31 -8.68 -7.12
N GLY A 45 0.64 -9.24 -5.96
CA GLY A 45 1.37 -8.53 -4.91
C GLY A 45 0.48 -7.85 -3.86
N VAL A 46 -0.83 -7.75 -4.10
CA VAL A 46 -1.80 -7.19 -3.14
C VAL A 46 -2.03 -8.11 -1.95
N ALA A 47 -1.97 -9.43 -2.16
CA ALA A 47 -2.08 -10.41 -1.08
C ALA A 47 -1.05 -11.53 -1.25
N SER A 48 -0.38 -11.89 -0.15
CA SER A 48 0.58 -12.98 -0.10
C SER A 48 0.56 -13.68 1.25
N ALA A 49 0.90 -14.97 1.27
CA ALA A 49 1.15 -15.71 2.49
C ALA A 49 2.49 -16.45 2.36
N ILE A 50 3.33 -16.33 3.37
CA ILE A 50 4.71 -16.81 3.35
C ILE A 50 4.98 -17.59 4.64
N ILE A 51 5.63 -18.74 4.50
CA ILE A 51 6.26 -19.45 5.61
C ILE A 51 7.73 -19.04 5.63
N ARG A 52 8.24 -18.65 6.80
CA ARG A 52 9.66 -18.39 7.02
C ARG A 52 10.20 -19.34 8.07
N ILE A 53 11.20 -20.11 7.66
CA ILE A 53 11.94 -21.00 8.55
C ILE A 53 12.91 -20.16 9.39
N THR A 54 12.66 -20.03 10.68
CA THR A 54 13.49 -19.25 11.60
C THR A 54 13.92 -20.12 12.78
N PRO A 55 15.13 -20.68 12.77
CA PRO A 55 15.63 -21.50 13.87
C PRO A 55 15.65 -20.70 15.19
N GLY A 56 15.10 -21.26 16.26
CA GLY A 56 15.20 -20.70 17.61
C GLY A 56 14.11 -19.70 18.02
N MET A 57 13.19 -19.33 17.12
CA MET A 57 11.88 -18.84 17.56
C MET A 57 11.01 -20.05 17.94
N GLY A 58 10.29 -19.96 19.07
CA GLY A 58 9.48 -21.05 19.64
C GLY A 58 8.27 -21.44 18.78
N ASP A 59 7.12 -21.71 19.43
CA ASP A 59 5.86 -22.12 18.80
C ASP A 59 5.53 -21.34 17.50
N GLU A 60 4.82 -21.99 16.59
CA GLU A 60 4.44 -21.42 15.30
C GLU A 60 3.60 -20.15 15.49
N ASN A 61 4.09 -19.02 14.96
CA ASN A 61 3.41 -17.73 15.11
C ASN A 61 3.01 -17.17 13.74
N ILE A 62 1.79 -16.63 13.66
CA ILE A 62 1.28 -15.95 12.47
C ILE A 62 1.27 -14.45 12.72
N PHE A 63 1.81 -13.71 11.76
CA PHE A 63 1.79 -12.26 11.74
C PHE A 63 1.17 -11.75 10.45
N PHE A 64 0.45 -10.63 10.52
CA PHE A 64 -0.18 -9.99 9.37
C PHE A 64 0.42 -8.60 9.17
N ARG A 65 0.94 -8.35 7.97
CA ARG A 65 1.41 -7.04 7.53
C ARG A 65 0.38 -6.40 6.63
N TYR A 66 0.13 -5.12 6.86
CA TYR A 66 -0.69 -4.26 6.01
C TYR A 66 0.10 -3.01 5.64
N ASP A 67 0.19 -2.74 4.35
CA ASP A 67 0.75 -1.51 3.80
C ASP A 67 -0.41 -0.66 3.26
N PHE A 68 -0.71 0.46 3.92
CA PHE A 68 -1.75 1.39 3.51
C PHE A 68 -1.15 2.62 2.84
N LEU A 69 -1.84 3.15 1.83
CA LEU A 69 -1.65 4.46 1.25
C LEU A 69 -2.85 5.34 1.59
N ILE A 70 -2.61 6.47 2.25
CA ILE A 70 -3.63 7.43 2.64
C ILE A 70 -3.43 8.70 1.81
N GLU A 71 -4.49 9.12 1.13
CA GLU A 71 -4.49 10.26 0.21
C GLU A 71 -5.81 11.04 0.33
N ALA A 72 -5.80 12.30 -0.06
CA ALA A 72 -7.02 13.09 -0.07
C ALA A 72 -7.99 12.54 -1.13
N ASP A 73 -9.27 12.44 -0.80
CA ASP A 73 -10.30 11.99 -1.74
C ASP A 73 -10.90 13.19 -2.49
N VAL A 74 -10.34 13.50 -3.66
CA VAL A 74 -10.82 14.58 -4.52
C VAL A 74 -10.96 14.11 -5.96
N ASN A 75 -11.88 14.73 -6.70
CA ASN A 75 -12.40 14.21 -7.95
C ASN A 75 -11.77 14.80 -9.24
N THR A 76 -10.76 15.67 -9.13
CA THR A 76 -10.08 16.23 -10.30
C THR A 76 -8.56 16.21 -10.15
N PRO A 77 -7.77 16.02 -11.24
CA PRO A 77 -6.32 16.06 -11.17
C PRO A 77 -5.74 17.41 -10.71
N ALA A 78 -6.46 18.52 -10.92
CA ALA A 78 -6.03 19.84 -10.44
C ALA A 78 -6.18 19.94 -8.92
N LEU A 79 -7.31 19.49 -8.39
CA LEU A 79 -7.53 19.43 -6.94
C LEU A 79 -6.63 18.41 -6.27
N GLN A 80 -6.37 17.26 -6.90
CA GLN A 80 -5.45 16.25 -6.35
C GLN A 80 -4.06 16.83 -6.12
N ARG A 81 -3.47 17.53 -7.10
CA ARG A 81 -2.15 18.16 -6.92
C ARG A 81 -2.11 19.17 -5.78
N LEU A 82 -3.19 19.93 -5.60
CA LEU A 82 -3.29 20.88 -4.50
C LEU A 82 -3.48 20.15 -3.16
N ALA A 83 -4.27 19.08 -3.15
CA ALA A 83 -4.48 18.25 -1.99
C ALA A 83 -3.18 17.56 -1.58
N ASP A 84 -2.41 16.98 -2.51
CA ASP A 84 -1.09 16.37 -2.26
C ASP A 84 -0.08 17.38 -1.71
N HIS A 85 -0.20 18.66 -2.08
CA HIS A 85 0.62 19.72 -1.49
C HIS A 85 0.26 20.01 -0.03
N LEU A 86 -1.03 19.96 0.32
CA LEU A 86 -1.54 20.28 1.65
C LEU A 86 -1.49 19.09 2.61
N MET A 87 -1.81 17.91 2.09
CA MET A 87 -1.82 16.59 2.71
C MET A 87 -1.05 15.62 1.79
N PRO A 88 0.29 15.58 1.88
CA PRO A 88 1.09 14.64 1.10
C PRO A 88 0.60 13.20 1.30
N PRO A 89 0.55 12.37 0.23
CA PRO A 89 0.28 10.95 0.34
C PRO A 89 1.20 10.29 1.39
N GLU A 90 0.61 9.53 2.31
CA GLU A 90 1.34 8.90 3.40
C GLU A 90 1.15 7.39 3.38
N THR A 91 2.25 6.66 3.55
CA THR A 91 2.24 5.20 3.67
C THR A 91 2.36 4.78 5.12
N ILE A 92 1.45 3.92 5.58
CA ILE A 92 1.47 3.34 6.92
C ILE A 92 1.64 1.83 6.79
N THR A 93 2.73 1.30 7.36
CA THR A 93 2.97 -0.14 7.47
C THR A 93 2.70 -0.60 8.90
N LEU A 94 1.81 -1.58 9.05
CA LEU A 94 1.48 -2.19 10.34
C LEU A 94 1.77 -3.67 10.32
N TRP A 95 2.27 -4.19 11.45
CA TRP A 95 2.34 -5.60 11.75
C TRP A 95 1.40 -5.91 12.90
N LEU A 96 0.55 -6.92 12.73
CA LEU A 96 -0.30 -7.49 13.76
C LEU A 96 0.12 -8.92 14.05
N ASP A 97 0.02 -9.35 15.30
CA ASP A 97 0.09 -10.76 15.65
C ASP A 97 -1.26 -11.47 15.43
N GLN A 98 -1.29 -12.77 15.73
CA GLN A 98 -2.50 -13.59 15.61
C GLN A 98 -3.64 -13.16 16.54
N ALA A 99 -3.35 -12.49 17.65
CA ALA A 99 -4.35 -11.94 18.56
C ALA A 99 -4.92 -10.59 18.07
N GLY A 100 -4.35 -10.04 17.00
CA GLY A 100 -4.71 -8.73 16.47
C GLY A 100 -4.07 -7.57 17.22
N GLU A 101 -3.03 -7.82 18.01
CA GLU A 101 -2.27 -6.77 18.68
C GLU A 101 -1.17 -6.22 17.75
N GLN A 102 -0.94 -4.91 17.82
CA GLN A 102 0.11 -4.28 17.04
C GLN A 102 1.50 -4.67 17.56
N VAL A 103 2.31 -5.27 16.69
CA VAL A 103 3.70 -5.58 16.99
C VAL A 103 4.49 -4.28 17.00
N THR A 104 4.90 -3.84 18.19
CA THR A 104 5.71 -2.63 18.40
C THR A 104 7.12 -2.93 18.91
N ASN A 105 7.39 -4.17 19.35
CA ASN A 105 8.70 -4.58 19.81
C ASN A 105 9.73 -4.51 18.66
N ALA A 106 10.79 -3.72 18.86
CA ALA A 106 11.80 -3.47 17.83
C ALA A 106 12.58 -4.72 17.40
N GLU A 107 12.86 -5.66 18.31
CA GLU A 107 13.57 -6.90 18.00
C GLU A 107 12.71 -7.83 17.13
N VAL A 108 11.42 -7.93 17.45
CA VAL A 108 10.46 -8.69 16.66
C VAL A 108 10.27 -8.05 15.29
N LEU A 109 10.10 -6.73 15.23
CA LEU A 109 9.97 -5.99 13.97
C LEU A 109 11.20 -6.11 13.08
N MET A 110 12.41 -6.16 13.65
CA MET A 110 13.63 -6.41 12.88
C MET A 110 13.59 -7.75 12.16
N ILE A 111 13.05 -8.78 12.83
CA ILE A 111 12.84 -10.09 12.22
C ILE A 111 11.73 -9.99 11.16
N LEU A 112 10.55 -9.47 11.49
CA LEU A 112 9.41 -9.41 10.57
C LEU A 112 9.71 -8.63 9.28
N ASN A 113 10.49 -7.55 9.38
CA ASN A 113 10.85 -6.70 8.24
C ASN A 113 12.02 -7.22 7.39
N GLU A 114 12.59 -8.40 7.69
CA GLU A 114 13.61 -9.01 6.84
C GLU A 114 13.10 -9.18 5.40
N ASP A 115 13.97 -8.81 4.44
CA ASP A 115 13.70 -8.94 3.01
C ASP A 115 13.37 -10.38 2.61
N TYR A 116 12.40 -10.51 1.69
CA TYR A 116 12.04 -11.80 1.14
C TYR A 116 13.21 -12.42 0.38
N LYS A 117 13.62 -13.61 0.83
CA LYS A 117 14.67 -14.44 0.22
C LYS A 117 14.15 -15.88 0.09
N PRO A 118 13.80 -16.34 -1.12
CA PRO A 118 13.15 -17.64 -1.29
C PRO A 118 14.14 -18.80 -1.07
N LYS A 119 13.64 -19.92 -0.53
CA LYS A 119 14.46 -21.08 -0.12
C LYS A 119 15.24 -21.71 -1.28
N ASP A 120 14.64 -21.77 -2.47
CA ASP A 120 15.25 -22.28 -3.71
C ASP A 120 16.46 -21.44 -4.18
N LYS A 121 16.57 -20.19 -3.73
CA LYS A 121 17.70 -19.29 -3.97
C LYS A 121 18.61 -19.13 -2.74
N GLY A 122 18.60 -20.10 -1.83
CA GLY A 122 19.43 -20.10 -0.62
C GLY A 122 18.90 -19.21 0.51
N GLY A 123 17.65 -18.77 0.44
CA GLY A 123 16.95 -18.05 1.51
C GLY A 123 16.18 -18.98 2.45
N ARG A 124 15.21 -18.41 3.17
CA ARG A 124 14.40 -19.12 4.18
C ARG A 124 12.89 -18.99 3.99
N HIS A 125 12.46 -18.32 2.92
CA HIS A 125 11.07 -18.04 2.65
C HIS A 125 10.48 -19.04 1.67
N LEU A 126 9.25 -19.48 1.94
CA LEU A 126 8.46 -20.35 1.08
C LEU A 126 7.11 -19.68 0.88
N ASN A 127 6.68 -19.54 -0.38
CA ASN A 127 5.32 -19.08 -0.64
C ASN A 127 4.33 -20.15 -0.19
N LEU A 128 3.28 -19.76 0.51
CA LEU A 128 2.22 -20.68 0.88
C LEU A 128 1.41 -21.04 -0.36
N ASN A 129 1.41 -22.32 -0.73
CA ASN A 129 0.61 -22.91 -1.79
C ASN A 129 -0.22 -24.06 -1.21
N GLU A 130 -1.03 -24.72 -2.04
CA GLU A 130 -1.91 -25.81 -1.59
C GLU A 130 -1.16 -26.96 -0.91
N GLU A 131 -0.03 -27.38 -1.47
CA GLU A 131 0.83 -28.44 -0.92
C GLU A 131 1.38 -28.07 0.47
N ARG A 132 1.94 -26.87 0.62
CA ARG A 132 2.47 -26.39 1.90
C ARG A 132 1.36 -26.08 2.90
N TRP A 133 0.19 -25.67 2.42
CA TRP A 133 -0.99 -25.53 3.27
C TRP A 133 -1.38 -26.86 3.90
N ALA A 134 -1.39 -27.95 3.11
CA ALA A 134 -1.67 -29.28 3.63
C ALA A 134 -0.69 -29.67 4.75
N GLN A 135 0.61 -29.36 4.57
CA GLN A 135 1.65 -29.63 5.58
C GLN A 135 1.40 -28.90 6.91
N ILE A 136 0.95 -27.65 6.89
CA ILE A 136 0.72 -26.85 8.11
C ILE A 136 -0.72 -26.91 8.63
N SER A 137 -1.62 -27.58 7.92
CA SER A 137 -3.06 -27.56 8.24
C SER A 137 -3.41 -28.20 9.60
N HIS A 138 -2.50 -29.01 10.14
CA HIS A 138 -2.64 -29.64 11.45
C HIS A 138 -2.45 -28.65 12.62
N CYS A 139 -1.68 -27.59 12.41
CA CYS A 139 -1.44 -26.54 13.41
C CYS A 139 -2.18 -25.23 13.09
N ILE A 140 -2.56 -25.02 11.82
CA ILE A 140 -3.28 -23.83 11.36
C ILE A 140 -4.60 -24.23 10.70
N SER A 141 -5.69 -23.98 11.43
CA SER A 141 -7.07 -24.24 10.98
C SER A 141 -7.49 -23.29 9.86
N ALA A 142 -8.00 -23.84 8.75
CA ALA A 142 -8.51 -23.05 7.62
C ALA A 142 -9.72 -22.17 7.99
N LYS A 143 -10.52 -22.59 8.97
CA LYS A 143 -11.65 -21.80 9.47
C LYS A 143 -11.15 -20.58 10.23
N ASP A 144 -10.16 -20.77 11.09
CA ASP A 144 -9.63 -19.70 11.93
C ASP A 144 -8.78 -18.74 11.10
N TRP A 145 -8.06 -19.23 10.09
CA TRP A 145 -7.37 -18.41 9.09
C TRP A 145 -8.24 -17.32 8.48
N ARG A 146 -9.43 -17.69 7.98
CA ARG A 146 -10.36 -16.72 7.38
C ARG A 146 -10.76 -15.64 8.40
N THR A 147 -11.05 -16.04 9.62
CA THR A 147 -11.41 -15.13 10.71
C THR A 147 -10.24 -14.18 11.02
N TRP A 148 -9.04 -14.72 11.22
CA TRP A 148 -7.84 -13.93 11.48
C TRP A 148 -7.55 -12.93 10.37
N CYS A 149 -7.65 -13.31 9.09
CA CYS A 149 -7.45 -12.37 7.98
C CYS A 149 -8.44 -11.18 8.01
N ASN A 150 -9.72 -11.45 8.27
CA ASN A 150 -10.74 -10.41 8.29
C ASN A 150 -10.63 -9.50 9.51
N ASP A 151 -10.40 -10.10 10.69
CA ASP A 151 -10.31 -9.39 11.96
C ASP A 151 -9.06 -8.52 11.98
N SER A 152 -7.90 -9.07 11.59
CA SER A 152 -6.64 -8.33 11.52
C SER A 152 -6.71 -7.19 10.50
N TYR A 153 -7.35 -7.35 9.34
CA TYR A 153 -7.55 -6.24 8.41
C TYR A 153 -8.35 -5.10 9.03
N SER A 154 -9.48 -5.42 9.68
CA SER A 154 -10.36 -4.42 10.31
C SER A 154 -9.63 -3.66 11.43
N ILE A 155 -8.83 -4.37 12.22
CA ILE A 155 -8.00 -3.79 13.26
C ILE A 155 -6.90 -2.90 12.67
N ALA A 156 -6.18 -3.38 11.65
CA ALA A 156 -5.11 -2.63 10.99
C ALA A 156 -5.64 -1.34 10.36
N GLN A 157 -6.80 -1.40 9.71
CA GLN A 157 -7.45 -0.21 9.15
C GLN A 157 -7.77 0.82 10.23
N ARG A 158 -8.32 0.40 11.37
CA ARG A 158 -8.61 1.31 12.48
C ARG A 158 -7.33 1.94 13.05
N LEU A 159 -6.28 1.14 13.27
CA LEU A 159 -4.99 1.61 13.77
C LEU A 159 -4.32 2.60 12.80
N ALA A 160 -4.41 2.35 11.49
CA ALA A 160 -3.86 3.27 10.48
C ALA A 160 -4.56 4.64 10.51
N VAL A 161 -5.89 4.66 10.70
CA VAL A 161 -6.65 5.91 10.88
C VAL A 161 -6.22 6.62 12.17
N GLU A 162 -6.07 5.90 13.28
CA GLU A 162 -5.60 6.45 14.55
C GLU A 162 -4.18 7.06 14.43
N GLN A 163 -3.26 6.36 13.75
CA GLN A 163 -1.90 6.83 13.51
C GLN A 163 -1.85 8.06 12.58
N PHE A 164 -2.74 8.14 11.59
CA PHE A 164 -2.80 9.26 10.66
C PHE A 164 -3.49 10.52 11.21
N ALA A 165 -4.29 10.39 12.28
CA ALA A 165 -5.18 11.46 12.77
C ALA A 165 -4.47 12.80 13.05
N THR A 166 -3.22 12.76 13.54
CA THR A 166 -2.45 13.97 13.84
C THR A 166 -2.02 14.69 12.56
N GLN A 167 -1.53 13.95 11.56
CA GLN A 167 -1.18 14.51 10.25
C GLN A 167 -2.41 15.06 9.53
N GLN A 168 -3.54 14.38 9.64
CA GLN A 168 -4.81 14.83 9.08
C GLN A 168 -5.21 16.20 9.65
N ALA A 169 -5.17 16.36 10.99
CA ALA A 169 -5.50 17.62 11.66
C ALA A 169 -4.55 18.76 11.26
N LEU A 170 -3.26 18.48 11.11
CA LEU A 170 -2.27 19.44 10.59
C LEU A 170 -2.60 19.84 9.16
N SER A 171 -3.00 18.90 8.32
CA SER A 171 -3.33 19.14 6.92
C SER A 171 -4.58 20.01 6.74
N LEU A 172 -5.60 19.81 7.59
CA LEU A 172 -6.76 20.70 7.67
C LEU A 172 -6.34 22.12 8.08
N SER A 173 -5.43 22.25 9.04
CA SER A 173 -4.91 23.56 9.46
C SER A 173 -4.14 24.26 8.33
N ARG A 174 -3.32 23.52 7.56
CA ARG A 174 -2.64 24.03 6.36
C ARG A 174 -3.63 24.51 5.30
N LEU A 175 -4.73 23.78 5.09
CA LEU A 175 -5.78 24.17 4.17
C LEU A 175 -6.41 25.50 4.58
N GLU A 176 -6.77 25.68 5.86
CA GLU A 176 -7.35 26.97 6.31
C GLU A 176 -6.37 28.14 6.13
N HIS A 177 -5.08 27.90 6.41
CA HIS A 177 -4.05 28.90 6.14
C HIS A 177 -3.93 29.23 4.65
N TYR A 178 -3.94 28.21 3.78
CA TYR A 178 -3.94 28.40 2.33
C TYR A 178 -5.17 29.18 1.85
N LEU A 179 -6.38 28.85 2.30
CA LEU A 179 -7.61 29.54 1.87
C LEU A 179 -7.69 30.99 2.36
N SER A 180 -7.08 31.31 3.50
CA SER A 180 -7.00 32.68 4.02
C SER A 180 -6.02 33.55 3.21
N SER A 181 -4.92 32.97 2.73
CA SER A 181 -3.84 33.67 2.01
C SER A 181 -3.99 33.66 0.49
N ALA A 182 -4.73 32.72 -0.08
CA ALA A 182 -4.86 32.58 -1.52
C ALA A 182 -5.63 33.76 -2.14
N ALA A 183 -5.09 34.35 -3.20
CA ALA A 183 -5.75 35.37 -4.03
C ALA A 183 -6.79 34.74 -4.99
N LEU A 184 -7.72 33.95 -4.45
CA LEU A 184 -8.80 33.32 -5.21
C LEU A 184 -10.06 34.20 -5.20
N HIS A 185 -10.77 34.29 -6.33
CA HIS A 185 -12.13 34.83 -6.37
C HIS A 185 -13.02 34.12 -5.34
N HIS A 186 -13.85 34.87 -4.61
CA HIS A 186 -14.59 34.37 -3.43
C HIS A 186 -15.44 33.12 -3.70
N ALA A 187 -16.14 33.06 -4.86
CA ALA A 187 -16.97 31.91 -5.24
C ALA A 187 -16.12 30.64 -5.47
N ASN A 188 -15.03 30.75 -6.24
CA ASN A 188 -14.11 29.64 -6.49
C ASN A 188 -13.41 29.17 -5.22
N ARG A 189 -13.17 30.09 -4.26
CA ARG A 189 -12.58 29.79 -2.95
C ARG A 189 -13.51 28.95 -2.08
N GLN A 190 -14.82 29.21 -2.12
CA GLN A 190 -15.79 28.45 -1.34
C GLN A 190 -15.95 27.02 -1.85
N GLU A 191 -16.18 26.84 -3.16
CA GLU A 191 -16.35 25.51 -3.76
C GLU A 191 -15.07 24.66 -3.65
N THR A 192 -13.93 25.22 -4.09
CA THR A 192 -12.63 24.54 -4.00
C THR A 192 -12.28 24.20 -2.54
N GLY A 193 -12.52 25.16 -1.63
CA GLY A 193 -12.27 24.96 -0.21
C GLY A 193 -13.17 23.87 0.38
N GLN A 194 -14.44 23.77 -0.04
CA GLN A 194 -15.35 22.73 0.43
C GLN A 194 -14.89 21.34 -0.04
N THR A 195 -14.55 21.17 -1.32
CA THR A 195 -14.08 19.89 -1.85
C THR A 195 -12.79 19.45 -1.17
N LEU A 196 -11.81 20.35 -0.99
CA LEU A 196 -10.56 20.03 -0.30
C LEU A 196 -10.77 19.69 1.17
N ARG A 197 -11.65 20.41 1.88
CA ARG A 197 -11.99 20.09 3.28
C ARG A 197 -12.57 18.69 3.39
N GLN A 198 -13.52 18.36 2.52
CA GLN A 198 -14.14 17.03 2.51
C GLN A 198 -13.11 15.95 2.22
N GLY A 199 -12.30 16.11 1.17
CA GLY A 199 -11.30 15.12 0.77
C GLY A 199 -10.17 14.91 1.78
N ILE A 200 -9.79 15.95 2.53
CA ILE A 200 -8.79 15.84 3.61
C ILE A 200 -9.42 15.29 4.89
N ALA A 201 -10.66 15.67 5.21
CA ALA A 201 -11.37 15.18 6.41
C ALA A 201 -11.80 13.71 6.27
N GLN A 202 -12.03 13.24 5.05
CA GLN A 202 -12.37 11.87 4.71
C GLN A 202 -11.42 11.36 3.62
N PRO A 203 -10.15 11.12 3.97
CA PRO A 203 -9.17 10.65 3.01
C PRO A 203 -9.54 9.25 2.52
N LYS A 204 -9.19 8.96 1.27
CA LYS A 204 -9.24 7.59 0.78
C LYS A 204 -8.04 6.83 1.35
N MET A 205 -8.28 5.59 1.76
CA MET A 205 -7.23 4.68 2.21
C MET A 205 -7.24 3.43 1.34
N THR A 206 -6.12 3.19 0.68
CA THR A 206 -5.93 2.05 -0.22
C THR A 206 -4.97 1.07 0.46
N CYS A 207 -5.35 -0.20 0.58
CA CYS A 207 -4.42 -1.24 1.00
C CYS A 207 -3.57 -1.65 -0.20
N LEU A 208 -2.29 -1.26 -0.19
CA LEU A 208 -1.34 -1.53 -1.26
C LEU A 208 -0.91 -3.00 -1.27
N ALA A 209 -0.68 -3.55 -0.09
CA ALA A 209 -0.25 -4.93 0.08
C ALA A 209 -0.67 -5.49 1.44
N THR A 210 -0.97 -6.77 1.44
CA THR A 210 -1.26 -7.60 2.61
C THR A 210 -0.35 -8.81 2.58
N ARG A 211 0.22 -9.16 3.74
CA ARG A 211 1.07 -10.33 3.87
C ARG A 211 0.81 -11.05 5.17
N ALA A 212 0.47 -12.33 5.08
CA ALA A 212 0.57 -13.22 6.21
C ALA A 212 1.98 -13.85 6.24
N LEU A 213 2.63 -13.79 7.39
CA LEU A 213 3.93 -14.40 7.64
C LEU A 213 3.79 -15.41 8.76
N ILE A 214 4.05 -16.67 8.43
CA ILE A 214 4.10 -17.77 9.38
C ILE A 214 5.57 -17.97 9.71
N ILE A 215 5.95 -17.68 10.96
CA ILE A 215 7.27 -18.04 11.46
C ILE A 215 7.18 -19.44 12.02
N ALA A 216 8.04 -20.32 11.52
CA ALA A 216 8.05 -21.70 11.93
C ALA A 216 9.46 -22.28 12.03
N SER A 217 9.56 -23.38 12.78
CA SER A 217 10.75 -24.24 12.79
C SER A 217 10.80 -25.12 11.54
N GLU A 218 11.93 -25.79 11.27
CA GLU A 218 12.02 -26.75 10.16
C GLU A 218 11.06 -27.94 10.33
N ALA A 219 10.69 -28.27 11.57
CA ALA A 219 9.85 -29.42 11.88
C ALA A 219 8.36 -29.24 11.48
N ILE A 220 7.90 -28.02 11.20
CA ILE A 220 6.49 -27.78 10.78
C ILE A 220 6.20 -28.33 9.39
N LEU A 221 7.24 -28.44 8.55
CA LEU A 221 7.13 -28.98 7.21
C LEU A 221 7.46 -30.45 7.36
N ASP A 222 6.45 -31.27 7.61
CA ASP A 222 6.61 -32.73 7.65
C ASP A 222 7.42 -33.18 6.42
N GLU A 223 8.63 -33.70 6.65
CA GLU A 223 9.36 -34.50 5.67
C GLU A 223 8.75 -35.90 5.68
N ASP A 224 7.52 -36.07 5.19
CA ASP A 224 7.01 -37.39 4.81
C ASP A 224 5.76 -37.25 3.90
N SER A 225 5.98 -37.45 2.61
CA SER A 225 4.97 -37.87 1.62
C SER A 225 5.52 -39.06 0.85
#